data_AF-A0A6J1E244-F1
#
_entry.id   AF-A0A6J1E244-F1
#
_cell.length_a   1.000
_cell.length_b   1.000
_cell.length_c   1.000
_cell.angle_alpha   90.00
_cell.angle_beta   90.00
_cell.angle_gamma   90.00
#
_symmetry.space_group_name_H-M   'P 1'
#
loop_
_entity.id
_entity.type
_entity.pdbx_description
1 polymer ?
#
loop_
_entity_poly.entity_id
_entity_poly.type
_entity_poly.pdbx_seq_one_letter_code
_entity_poly.pdbx_strand_id
1 'polypeptide(L)'
;MVESWQRAQMYKAAVKGEWKTAEEMERLYPGALSMVISDTTMETPLHIATRAMKASFVEKLVQCLGEHELASKNRYGNTALCIAAAQGAVDIANILVHKCKALALIRGSGNSTPLLIAARYKRNHVVSYLLSKTPAHGFLTIHEQMELLLGAISSSLPTNEGSVKI
;
A
#
# COMPACT_ATOMS: atom_id res chain seq x y z
N MET A 1 14.32 -7.88 26.26
CA MET A 1 15.23 -7.89 25.09
C MET A 1 14.87 -8.91 24.00
N VAL A 2 13.81 -9.72 24.12
CA VAL A 2 13.44 -10.72 23.09
C VAL A 2 12.62 -10.13 21.94
N GLU A 3 11.75 -9.15 22.21
CA GLU A 3 10.91 -8.54 21.16
C GLU A 3 11.70 -7.71 20.13
N SER A 4 12.81 -7.10 20.55
CA SER A 4 13.60 -6.20 19.68
C SER A 4 14.27 -6.94 18.53
N TRP A 5 14.86 -8.12 18.79
CA TRP A 5 15.50 -8.91 17.75
C TRP A 5 14.49 -9.50 16.77
N GLN A 6 13.31 -9.94 17.26
CA GLN A 6 12.23 -10.46 16.43
C GLN A 6 11.77 -9.40 15.44
N ARG A 7 11.47 -8.19 15.93
CA ARG A 7 11.10 -7.05 15.08
C ARG A 7 12.17 -6.75 14.03
N ALA A 8 13.44 -6.71 14.43
CA ALA A 8 14.55 -6.47 13.51
C ALA A 8 14.71 -7.57 12.44
N GLN A 9 14.51 -8.83 12.82
CA GLN A 9 14.60 -9.97 11.90
C GLN A 9 13.44 -9.97 10.91
N MET A 10 12.21 -9.75 11.38
CA MET A 10 11.03 -9.66 10.52
C MET A 10 11.11 -8.46 9.58
N TYR A 11 11.61 -7.31 10.07
CA TYR A 11 11.90 -6.15 9.23
C TYR A 11 12.84 -6.52 8.07
N LYS A 12 13.97 -7.16 8.39
CA LYS A 12 14.97 -7.57 7.40
C LYS A 12 14.38 -8.55 6.40
N ALA A 13 13.61 -9.54 6.86
CA ALA A 13 12.95 -10.51 5.99
C ALA A 13 11.98 -9.83 5.03
N ALA A 14 11.13 -8.92 5.52
CA ALA A 14 10.17 -8.17 4.72
C ALA A 14 10.85 -7.21 3.71
N VAL A 15 11.91 -6.52 4.12
CA VAL A 15 12.67 -5.62 3.22
C VAL A 15 13.38 -6.41 2.12
N LYS A 16 13.93 -7.58 2.43
CA LYS A 16 14.67 -8.40 1.46
C LYS A 16 13.76 -9.32 0.63
N GLY A 17 12.56 -9.62 1.11
CA GLY A 17 11.66 -10.61 0.51
C GLY A 17 11.99 -12.06 0.88
N GLU A 18 12.67 -12.28 2.01
CA GLU A 18 13.10 -13.60 2.48
C GLU A 18 11.95 -14.35 3.17
N TRP A 19 10.99 -14.88 2.40
CA TRP A 19 9.79 -15.54 2.95
C TRP A 19 10.10 -16.67 3.94
N LYS A 20 11.10 -17.51 3.63
CA LYS A 20 11.48 -18.64 4.49
C LYS A 20 11.80 -18.19 5.92
N THR A 21 12.41 -17.02 6.08
CA THR A 21 12.70 -16.45 7.40
C THR A 21 11.43 -16.02 8.11
N ALA A 22 10.49 -15.39 7.41
CA ALA A 22 9.21 -14.96 8.00
C ALA A 22 8.32 -16.14 8.38
N GLU A 23 8.27 -17.18 7.54
CA GLU A 23 7.53 -18.42 7.79
C GLU A 23 8.07 -19.17 9.01
N GLU A 24 9.40 -19.28 9.13
CA GLU A 24 10.03 -19.87 10.31
C GLU A 24 9.76 -19.04 11.58
N MET A 25 9.75 -17.71 11.46
CA MET A 25 9.40 -16.84 12.58
C MET A 25 7.96 -17.05 13.05
N GLU A 26 7.00 -17.21 12.14
CA GLU A 26 5.61 -17.51 12.50
C GLU A 26 5.48 -18.86 13.21
N ARG A 27 6.24 -19.86 12.76
CA ARG A 27 6.27 -21.18 13.39
C ARG A 27 6.80 -21.14 14.82
N LEU A 28 7.84 -20.33 15.06
CA LEU A 28 8.45 -20.19 16.39
C LEU A 28 7.66 -19.23 17.29
N TYR A 29 7.04 -18.21 16.71
CA TYR A 29 6.37 -17.13 17.41
C TYR A 29 5.05 -16.80 16.68
N PRO A 30 3.94 -17.50 17.01
CA PRO A 30 2.64 -17.24 16.39
C PRO A 30 2.23 -15.77 16.50
N GLY A 31 1.80 -15.18 15.38
CA GLY A 31 1.51 -13.74 15.27
C GLY A 31 2.68 -12.88 14.80
N ALA A 32 3.85 -13.46 14.48
CA ALA A 32 4.97 -12.74 13.90
C ALA A 32 4.62 -12.06 12.57
N LEU A 33 3.76 -12.68 11.74
CA LEU A 33 3.36 -12.12 10.45
C LEU A 33 2.48 -10.86 10.55
N SER A 34 1.80 -10.66 11.68
CA SER A 34 0.94 -9.50 11.95
C SER A 34 1.52 -8.52 12.97
N MET A 35 2.72 -8.82 13.51
CA MET A 35 3.34 -8.02 14.56
C MET A 35 3.62 -6.57 14.14
N VAL A 36 3.68 -5.68 15.11
CA VAL A 36 4.19 -4.31 14.89
C VAL A 36 5.72 -4.34 14.95
N ILE A 37 6.36 -3.92 13.86
CA ILE A 37 7.82 -3.95 13.70
C ILE A 37 8.49 -2.72 14.31
N SER A 38 7.81 -1.57 14.30
CA SER A 38 8.35 -0.29 14.82
C SER A 38 7.31 0.43 15.65
N ASP A 39 7.67 0.87 16.85
CA ASP A 39 6.79 1.65 17.72
C ASP A 39 6.58 3.09 17.19
N THR A 40 7.55 3.61 16.43
CA THR A 40 7.48 4.96 15.87
C THR A 40 6.58 5.00 14.65
N THR A 41 6.60 4.00 13.77
CA THR A 41 5.79 4.00 12.54
C THR A 41 4.53 3.14 12.65
N MET A 42 4.44 2.25 13.64
CA MET A 42 3.40 1.23 13.78
C MET A 42 3.22 0.39 12.51
N GLU A 43 4.30 0.15 11.76
CA GLU A 43 4.26 -0.67 10.55
C GLU A 43 4.30 -2.16 10.88
N THR A 44 3.54 -2.94 10.12
CA THR A 44 3.54 -4.41 10.13
C THR A 44 4.41 -4.95 8.99
N PRO A 45 4.74 -6.26 8.93
CA PRO A 45 5.51 -6.84 7.82
C PRO A 45 4.91 -6.52 6.45
N LEU A 46 3.57 -6.43 6.37
CA LEU A 46 2.85 -6.10 5.14
C LEU A 46 3.15 -4.67 4.66
N HIS A 47 3.20 -3.69 5.57
CA HIS A 47 3.58 -2.31 5.23
C HIS A 47 5.02 -2.25 4.74
N ILE A 48 5.94 -2.91 5.45
CA ILE A 48 7.38 -2.91 5.12
C ILE A 48 7.63 -3.57 3.76
N ALA A 49 7.06 -4.76 3.52
CA ALA A 49 7.22 -5.48 2.25
C ALA A 49 6.59 -4.71 1.08
N THR A 50 5.48 -4.02 1.30
CA THR A 50 4.84 -3.16 0.28
C THR A 50 5.71 -1.94 -0.05
N ARG A 51 6.29 -1.30 0.97
CA ARG A 51 7.25 -0.20 0.79
C ARG A 51 8.55 -0.64 0.11
N ALA A 52 8.99 -1.88 0.35
CA ALA A 52 10.16 -2.48 -0.29
C ALA A 52 9.85 -3.12 -1.67
N MET A 53 8.61 -2.98 -2.17
CA MET A 53 8.12 -3.53 -3.43
C MET A 53 8.34 -5.05 -3.58
N LYS A 54 8.26 -5.81 -2.49
CA LYS A 54 8.47 -7.26 -2.48
C LYS A 54 7.18 -8.02 -2.79
N ALA A 55 6.72 -7.96 -4.04
CA ALA A 55 5.44 -8.53 -4.47
C ALA A 55 5.27 -10.01 -4.08
N SER A 56 6.26 -10.88 -4.33
CA SER A 56 6.19 -12.31 -3.96
C SER A 56 6.14 -12.55 -2.44
N PHE A 57 6.73 -11.65 -1.65
CA PHE A 57 6.62 -11.73 -0.19
C PHE A 57 5.22 -11.29 0.26
N VAL A 58 4.70 -10.21 -0.31
CA VAL A 58 3.34 -9.73 -0.06
C VAL A 58 2.31 -10.81 -0.44
N GLU A 59 2.45 -11.44 -1.61
CA GLU A 59 1.56 -12.51 -2.08
C GLU A 59 1.44 -13.65 -1.08
N LYS A 60 2.57 -14.12 -0.53
CA LYS A 60 2.56 -15.16 0.50
C LYS A 60 1.99 -14.65 1.81
N LEU A 61 2.36 -13.44 2.22
CA LEU A 61 1.90 -12.84 3.47
C LEU A 61 0.38 -12.70 3.50
N VAL A 62 -0.24 -12.23 2.42
CA VAL A 62 -1.70 -12.07 2.37
C VAL A 62 -2.46 -13.40 2.40
N GLN A 63 -1.81 -14.54 2.12
CA GLN A 63 -2.46 -15.84 2.30
C GLN A 63 -2.58 -16.25 3.77
N CYS A 64 -1.66 -15.77 4.61
CA CYS A 64 -1.61 -16.09 6.04
C CYS A 64 -2.40 -15.11 6.91
N LEU A 65 -2.74 -13.92 6.39
CA LEU A 65 -3.41 -12.85 7.14
C LEU A 65 -4.93 -12.82 6.92
N GLY A 66 -5.66 -12.48 7.97
CA GLY A 66 -7.10 -12.19 7.92
C GLY A 66 -7.39 -10.75 7.48
N GLU A 67 -8.66 -10.45 7.24
CA GLU A 67 -9.07 -9.12 6.74
C GLU A 67 -8.70 -7.99 7.70
N HIS A 68 -8.75 -8.24 9.02
CA HIS A 68 -8.40 -7.26 10.04
C HIS A 68 -6.91 -6.89 9.99
N GLU A 69 -6.01 -7.88 9.84
CA GLU A 69 -4.58 -7.64 9.69
C GLU A 69 -4.26 -6.92 8.38
N LEU A 70 -4.95 -7.28 7.28
CA LEU A 70 -4.79 -6.60 5.98
C LEU A 70 -5.26 -5.14 6.02
N ALA A 71 -6.29 -4.85 6.82
CA ALA A 71 -6.87 -3.52 7.00
C ALA A 71 -6.09 -2.64 8.00
N SER A 72 -5.05 -3.18 8.65
CA SER A 72 -4.26 -2.47 9.65
C SER A 72 -3.65 -1.19 9.08
N LYS A 73 -3.70 -0.12 9.88
CA LYS A 73 -3.13 1.19 9.54
C LYS A 73 -1.86 1.42 10.34
N ASN A 74 -0.85 1.97 9.68
CA ASN A 74 0.34 2.49 10.37
C ASN A 74 0.04 3.83 11.07
N ARG A 75 1.03 4.41 11.77
CA ARG A 75 0.89 5.68 12.52
C ARG A 75 0.46 6.85 11.64
N TYR A 76 0.75 6.80 10.34
CA TYR A 76 0.36 7.83 9.37
C TYR A 76 -1.07 7.65 8.85
N GLY A 77 -1.79 6.65 9.35
CA GLY A 77 -3.15 6.31 8.94
C GLY A 77 -3.23 5.50 7.65
N ASN A 78 -2.12 5.05 7.09
CA ASN A 78 -2.09 4.34 5.80
C ASN A 78 -2.16 2.83 5.99
N THR A 79 -2.95 2.16 5.15
CA THR A 79 -2.89 0.71 4.95
C THR A 79 -1.76 0.36 3.97
N ALA A 80 -1.43 -0.93 3.84
CA ALA A 80 -0.52 -1.40 2.80
C ALA A 80 -0.98 -1.01 1.38
N LEU A 81 -2.29 -1.04 1.09
CA LEU A 81 -2.81 -0.62 -0.21
C LEU A 81 -2.62 0.88 -0.46
N CYS A 82 -2.73 1.72 0.57
CA CYS A 82 -2.40 3.15 0.46
C CYS A 82 -0.93 3.37 0.09
N ILE A 83 -0.02 2.58 0.67
CA ILE A 83 1.41 2.62 0.36
C ILE A 83 1.68 2.15 -1.08
N ALA A 84 1.03 1.06 -1.52
CA ALA A 84 1.13 0.58 -2.91
C ALA A 84 0.63 1.63 -3.90
N ALA A 85 -0.49 2.30 -3.57
CA ALA A 85 -1.05 3.39 -4.36
C ALA A 85 -0.12 4.59 -4.48
N ALA A 86 0.49 5.06 -3.40
CA ALA A 86 1.43 6.18 -3.44
C ALA A 86 2.70 5.87 -4.25
N GLN A 87 3.17 4.62 -4.20
CA GLN A 87 4.38 4.19 -4.92
C GLN A 87 4.13 3.80 -6.39
N GLY A 88 2.89 3.54 -6.77
CA GLY A 88 2.58 3.03 -8.11
C GLY A 88 2.82 1.53 -8.29
N ALA A 89 2.85 0.76 -7.19
CA ALA A 89 3.09 -0.68 -7.21
C ALA A 89 1.83 -1.46 -7.62
N VAL A 90 1.52 -1.50 -8.91
CA VAL A 90 0.28 -2.10 -9.44
C VAL A 90 0.14 -3.59 -9.13
N ASP A 91 1.24 -4.35 -9.18
CA ASP A 91 1.22 -5.79 -8.86
C ASP A 91 0.82 -6.03 -7.41
N ILE A 92 1.34 -5.22 -6.49
CA ILE A 92 1.03 -5.31 -5.06
C ILE A 92 -0.40 -4.84 -4.80
N ALA A 93 -0.84 -3.76 -5.45
CA ALA A 93 -2.23 -3.33 -5.38
C ALA A 93 -3.17 -4.44 -5.87
N ASN A 94 -2.78 -5.17 -6.91
CA ASN A 94 -3.55 -6.30 -7.42
C ASN A 94 -3.65 -7.45 -6.43
N ILE A 95 -2.52 -7.86 -5.85
CA ILE A 95 -2.48 -8.91 -4.81
C ILE A 95 -3.41 -8.55 -3.64
N LEU A 96 -3.31 -7.33 -3.12
CA LEU A 96 -4.08 -6.88 -1.96
C LEU A 96 -5.59 -6.83 -2.24
N VAL A 97 -6.00 -6.21 -3.35
CA VAL A 97 -7.43 -6.08 -3.72
C VAL A 97 -8.03 -7.42 -4.11
N HIS A 98 -7.25 -8.31 -4.73
CA HIS A 98 -7.70 -9.67 -5.01
C HIS A 98 -7.99 -10.44 -3.73
N LYS A 99 -7.12 -10.32 -2.70
CA LYS A 99 -7.35 -10.96 -1.41
C LYS A 99 -8.55 -10.36 -0.66
N CYS A 100 -8.64 -9.03 -0.59
CA CYS A 100 -9.72 -8.35 0.12
C CYS A 100 -10.12 -7.06 -0.63
N LYS A 101 -11.26 -7.11 -1.32
CA LYS A 101 -11.78 -5.98 -2.12
C LYS A 101 -12.09 -4.75 -1.25
N ALA A 102 -12.49 -4.95 0.01
CA ALA A 102 -12.83 -3.87 0.92
C ALA A 102 -11.66 -2.92 1.19
N LEU A 103 -10.41 -3.37 1.04
CA LEU A 103 -9.22 -2.53 1.21
C LEU A 103 -9.22 -1.29 0.30
N ALA A 104 -9.82 -1.39 -0.90
CA ALA A 104 -9.92 -0.28 -1.84
C ALA A 104 -10.76 0.90 -1.31
N LEU A 105 -11.60 0.66 -0.30
CA LEU A 105 -12.46 1.67 0.33
C LEU A 105 -11.89 2.23 1.64
N ILE A 106 -10.86 1.59 2.21
CA ILE A 106 -10.27 2.03 3.47
C ILE A 106 -9.46 3.30 3.25
N ARG A 107 -9.93 4.40 3.84
CA ARG A 107 -9.28 5.71 3.76
C ARG A 107 -7.98 5.73 4.55
N GLY A 108 -6.91 6.14 3.89
CA GLY A 108 -5.57 6.31 4.42
C GLY A 108 -5.35 7.68 5.09
N SER A 109 -4.11 8.15 5.02
CA SER A 109 -3.72 9.49 5.45
C SER A 109 -4.53 10.59 4.75
N GLY A 110 -4.80 11.69 5.46
CA GLY A 110 -5.61 12.80 4.92
C GLY A 110 -7.01 12.37 4.49
N ASN A 111 -7.56 11.33 5.13
CA ASN A 111 -8.85 10.73 4.81
C ASN A 111 -9.01 10.35 3.32
N SER A 112 -7.93 10.05 2.60
CA SER A 112 -7.95 9.79 1.16
C SER A 112 -8.08 8.28 0.87
N THR A 113 -8.92 7.89 -0.10
CA THR A 113 -8.95 6.49 -0.58
C THR A 113 -7.63 6.14 -1.31
N PRO A 114 -7.26 4.85 -1.42
CA PRO A 114 -6.10 4.44 -2.22
C PRO A 114 -6.14 4.96 -3.66
N LEU A 115 -7.33 5.05 -4.27
CA LEU A 115 -7.50 5.62 -5.60
C LEU A 115 -7.08 7.11 -5.65
N LEU A 116 -7.52 7.90 -4.68
CA LEU A 116 -7.16 9.33 -4.61
C LEU A 116 -5.69 9.55 -4.31
N ILE A 117 -5.11 8.70 -3.44
CA ILE A 117 -3.67 8.69 -3.21
C ILE A 117 -2.93 8.42 -4.52
N ALA A 118 -3.30 7.36 -5.26
CA ALA A 118 -2.67 7.05 -6.54
C ALA A 118 -2.78 8.22 -7.54
N ALA A 119 -3.94 8.87 -7.63
CA ALA A 119 -4.16 10.01 -8.51
C ALA A 119 -3.30 11.22 -8.12
N ARG A 120 -3.25 11.58 -6.83
CA ARG A 120 -2.42 12.67 -6.31
C ARG A 120 -0.93 12.49 -6.62
N TYR A 121 -0.45 11.24 -6.54
CA TYR A 121 0.93 10.88 -6.88
C TYR A 121 1.13 10.53 -8.36
N LYS A 122 0.13 10.78 -9.23
CA LYS A 122 0.17 10.53 -10.69
C LYS A 122 0.53 9.09 -11.07
N ARG A 123 0.05 8.11 -10.29
CA ARG A 123 0.30 6.67 -10.49
C ARG A 123 -0.74 6.06 -11.43
N ASN A 124 -0.69 6.45 -12.70
CA ASN A 124 -1.73 6.17 -13.69
C ASN A 124 -2.11 4.68 -13.83
N HIS A 125 -1.13 3.77 -13.79
CA HIS A 125 -1.43 2.32 -13.83
C HIS A 125 -2.23 1.85 -12.61
N VAL A 126 -1.92 2.34 -11.41
CA VAL A 126 -2.68 2.00 -10.20
C VAL A 126 -4.05 2.68 -10.20
N VAL A 127 -4.15 3.92 -10.70
CA VAL A 127 -5.43 4.61 -10.91
C VAL A 127 -6.33 3.78 -11.82
N SER A 128 -5.84 3.39 -12.99
CA SER A 128 -6.58 2.56 -13.94
C SER A 128 -6.99 1.23 -13.32
N TYR A 129 -6.08 0.58 -12.58
CA TYR A 129 -6.38 -0.65 -11.88
C TYR A 129 -7.50 -0.46 -10.84
N LEU A 130 -7.35 0.49 -9.91
CA LEU A 130 -8.30 0.71 -8.83
C LEU A 130 -9.68 1.19 -9.32
N LEU A 131 -9.73 1.99 -10.39
CA LEU A 131 -10.99 2.34 -11.06
C LEU A 131 -11.71 1.11 -11.61
N SER A 132 -10.97 0.17 -12.21
CA SER A 132 -11.57 -1.09 -12.71
C SER A 132 -12.10 -2.01 -11.59
N LYS A 133 -11.68 -1.79 -10.34
CA LYS A 133 -12.05 -2.60 -9.17
C LYS A 133 -13.01 -1.91 -8.21
N THR A 134 -13.22 -0.61 -8.36
CA THR A 134 -14.08 0.19 -7.48
C THR A 134 -15.34 0.59 -8.26
N PRO A 135 -16.56 0.36 -7.74
CA PRO A 135 -17.76 0.84 -8.39
C PRO A 135 -17.71 2.37 -8.48
N ALA A 136 -17.77 2.92 -9.71
CA ALA A 136 -17.63 4.36 -9.95
C ALA A 136 -18.77 5.20 -9.34
N HIS A 137 -19.91 4.59 -9.01
CA HIS A 137 -21.12 5.31 -8.58
C HIS A 137 -21.32 5.20 -7.07
N GLY A 138 -21.34 6.36 -6.40
CA GLY A 138 -21.81 6.51 -5.01
C GLY A 138 -20.73 6.59 -3.91
N PHE A 139 -19.47 6.25 -4.19
CA PHE A 139 -18.41 6.19 -3.16
C PHE A 139 -17.49 7.40 -3.12
N LEU A 140 -17.47 8.22 -4.18
CA LEU A 140 -16.64 9.41 -4.29
C LEU A 140 -17.51 10.66 -4.19
N THR A 141 -17.12 11.57 -3.31
CA THR A 141 -17.70 12.91 -3.22
C THR A 141 -17.42 13.73 -4.48
N ILE A 142 -18.18 14.80 -4.71
CA ILE A 142 -17.95 15.70 -5.85
C ILE A 142 -16.52 16.27 -5.87
N HIS A 143 -15.97 16.60 -4.70
CA HIS A 143 -14.58 17.07 -4.57
C HIS A 143 -13.58 16.01 -5.04
N GLU A 144 -13.79 14.74 -4.66
CA GLU A 144 -12.92 13.63 -5.06
C GLU A 144 -13.01 13.32 -6.56
N GLN A 145 -14.22 13.46 -7.13
CA GLN A 145 -14.41 13.36 -8.58
C GLN A 145 -13.69 14.52 -9.30
N MET A 146 -13.74 15.73 -8.76
CA MET A 146 -13.01 16.89 -9.28
C MET A 146 -11.49 16.69 -9.17
N GLU A 147 -10.96 16.18 -8.06
CA GLU A 147 -9.52 15.88 -7.92
C GLU A 147 -9.05 14.86 -8.96
N LEU A 148 -9.82 13.80 -9.19
CA LEU A 148 -9.51 12.81 -10.22
C LEU A 148 -9.49 13.44 -11.62
N LEU A 149 -10.47 14.30 -11.94
CA LEU A 149 -10.55 15.01 -13.21
C LEU A 149 -9.36 15.96 -13.41
N LEU A 150 -9.01 16.76 -12.39
CA LEU A 150 -7.87 17.67 -12.44
C LEU A 150 -6.55 16.92 -12.62
N GLY A 151 -6.40 15.76 -11.96
CA GLY A 151 -5.24 14.88 -12.13
C GLY A 151 -5.09 14.37 -13.56
N ALA A 152 -6.19 13.94 -14.19
CA ALA A 152 -6.21 13.48 -15.58
C ALA A 152 -5.82 14.59 -16.57
N ILE A 153 -6.40 15.80 -16.43
CA ILE A 153 -6.10 16.95 -17.29
C ILE A 153 -4.66 17.42 -17.10
N SER A 154 -4.15 17.47 -15.87
CA SER A 154 -2.77 17.88 -15.61
C SER A 154 -1.73 16.92 -16.18
N SER A 155 -2.13 15.67 -16.47
CA SER A 155 -1.26 14.68 -17.13
C SER A 155 -1.26 14.76 -18.66
N SER A 156 -2.24 15.46 -19.26
CA SER A 156 -2.35 15.62 -20.72
C SER A 156 -1.77 16.93 -21.24
N LEU A 157 -1.42 17.87 -20.35
CA LEU A 157 -0.73 19.10 -20.72
C LEU A 157 0.80 18.85 -20.74
N PRO A 158 1.49 19.16 -21.84
CA PRO A 158 2.95 19.16 -21.84
C PRO A 158 3.43 20.23 -20.85
N THR A 159 4.14 19.82 -19.80
CA THR A 159 4.83 20.74 -18.90
C THR A 159 5.93 21.42 -19.71
N ASN A 160 5.69 22.67 -20.10
CA ASN A 160 6.63 23.49 -20.84
C ASN A 160 7.74 23.97 -19.89
N GLU A 161 8.61 23.06 -19.48
CA GLU A 161 9.87 23.39 -18.81
C GLU A 161 11.02 23.10 -19.76
N GLY A 162 11.62 24.17 -20.28
CA GLY A 162 12.92 24.15 -20.93
C GLY A 162 12.89 24.43 -22.42
N SER A 163 12.86 25.71 -22.80
CA SER A 163 13.70 26.30 -23.86
C SER A 163 13.47 27.81 -23.95
N VAL A 164 13.99 28.56 -22.98
CA VAL A 164 14.46 29.93 -23.25
C VAL A 164 15.93 29.95 -22.88
N LYS A 165 16.77 29.50 -23.82
CA LYS A 165 18.15 29.97 -23.89
C LYS A 165 18.09 31.30 -24.64
N ILE A 166 18.16 32.41 -23.90
CA ILE A 166 18.66 33.68 -24.43
C ILE A 166 20.14 33.78 -24.08
#